data_AF-A0A0C2X988-F1
#
_entry.id   AF-A0A0C2X988-F1
#
_cell.length_a   1.000
_cell.length_b   1.000
_cell.length_c   1.000
_cell.angle_alpha   90.00
_cell.angle_beta   90.00
_cell.angle_gamma   90.00
#
_symmetry.space_group_name_H-M   'P 1'
#
loop_
_entity.id
_entity.type
_entity.pdbx_description
1 polymer ?
#
loop_
_entity_poly.entity_id
_entity_poly.type
_entity_poly.pdbx_seq_one_letter_code
_entity_poly.pdbx_strand_id
1 'polypeptide(L)'
;MALIRVWRARQRISASERDNLIAVCYLMNPYILFSSLAMSTSPLENMLVLLALMFACYKKRSSTMLCVAVLVQISLSYLVILLPIAMILIVGPYSRLASPYQPNIPRLALFSLLGEFLGYHTLLTALSGFASGNWSWMSQTWGASLQLPDLTPNPGLWWYFFTEMFDHFRSFFLMVFTVHLFIYILPVCLKFQYDPLYATFCLLGIVGLFKAYPTLADSGIFISMVAVFPEIYPYLRHPIVTTMLHLHASLLMPLFHSLWLRQGTGNANFFYASTLVFACANGAAVIDCLWSGLRVALGPAREKYVIIQE
;
A
#
# COMPACT_ATOMS: atom_id res chain seq x y z
N MET A 1 -7.37 3.45 -16.37
CA MET A 1 -7.51 4.91 -16.64
C MET A 1 -6.91 5.80 -15.55
N ALA A 2 -7.26 5.63 -14.27
CA ALA A 2 -6.74 6.50 -13.19
C ALA A 2 -5.21 6.44 -13.04
N LEU A 3 -4.61 5.25 -13.04
CA LEU A 3 -3.15 5.07 -12.95
C LEU A 3 -2.37 5.75 -14.09
N ILE A 4 -2.89 5.65 -15.32
CA ILE A 4 -2.34 6.34 -16.51
C ILE A 4 -2.38 7.87 -16.31
N ARG A 5 -3.49 8.39 -15.78
CA ARG A 5 -3.61 9.82 -15.50
C ARG A 5 -2.67 10.29 -14.39
N VAL A 6 -2.42 9.45 -13.38
CA VAL A 6 -1.38 9.70 -12.35
C VAL A 6 0.00 9.78 -13.00
N TRP A 7 0.35 8.84 -13.88
CA TRP A 7 1.60 8.87 -14.66
C TRP A 7 1.74 10.15 -15.49
N ARG A 8 0.71 10.48 -16.27
CA ARG A 8 0.67 11.69 -17.10
C ARG A 8 0.85 12.97 -16.26
N ALA A 9 0.18 13.05 -15.11
CA ALA A 9 0.31 14.18 -14.19
C ALA A 9 1.72 14.26 -13.57
N ARG A 10 2.33 13.12 -13.23
CA ARG A 10 3.71 13.05 -12.73
C ARG A 10 4.73 13.57 -13.75
N GLN A 11 4.58 13.19 -15.02
CA GLN A 11 5.50 13.56 -16.11
C GLN A 11 5.15 14.87 -16.83
N ARG A 12 4.00 15.49 -16.52
CA ARG A 12 3.47 16.67 -17.22
C ARG A 12 3.27 16.48 -18.73
N ILE A 13 2.78 15.29 -19.11
CA ILE A 13 2.49 14.94 -20.51
C ILE A 13 1.01 14.64 -20.69
N SER A 14 0.47 14.90 -21.88
CA SER A 14 -0.93 14.63 -22.22
C SER A 14 -1.17 13.17 -22.64
N ALA A 15 -0.19 12.57 -23.31
CA ALA A 15 -0.18 11.18 -23.75
C ALA A 15 1.26 10.62 -23.75
N SER A 16 1.37 9.30 -23.62
CA SER A 16 2.66 8.59 -23.62
C SER A 16 2.49 7.21 -24.26
N GLU A 17 3.52 6.73 -24.97
CA GLU A 17 3.57 5.33 -25.42
C GLU A 17 3.51 4.35 -24.24
N ARG A 18 3.96 4.78 -23.05
CA ARG A 18 3.88 4.01 -21.80
C ARG A 18 2.48 3.86 -21.24
N ASP A 19 1.50 4.60 -21.74
CA ASP A 19 0.12 4.51 -21.26
C ASP A 19 -0.44 3.08 -21.43
N ASN A 20 -0.14 2.45 -22.56
CA ASN A 20 -0.52 1.07 -22.84
C ASN A 20 0.20 0.09 -21.91
N LEU A 21 1.51 0.29 -21.69
CA LEU A 21 2.29 -0.53 -20.77
C LEU A 21 1.71 -0.48 -19.35
N ILE A 22 1.41 0.71 -18.84
CA ILE A 22 0.83 0.91 -17.51
C ILE A 22 -0.56 0.25 -17.41
N ALA A 23 -1.38 0.35 -18.47
CA ALA A 23 -2.67 -0.32 -18.53
C ALA A 23 -2.53 -1.85 -18.42
N VAL A 24 -1.62 -2.42 -19.22
CA VAL A 24 -1.34 -3.86 -19.24
C VAL A 24 -0.78 -4.32 -17.90
N CYS A 25 0.18 -3.60 -17.32
CA CYS A 25 0.76 -3.93 -16.01
C CYS A 25 -0.30 -4.00 -14.91
N TYR A 26 -1.34 -3.16 -14.95
CA TYR A 26 -2.43 -3.21 -13.96
C TYR A 26 -3.46 -4.31 -14.29
N LEU A 27 -3.94 -4.38 -15.53
CA LEU A 27 -5.01 -5.29 -15.93
C LEU A 27 -4.57 -6.76 -15.95
N MET A 28 -3.33 -7.02 -16.33
CA MET A 28 -2.76 -8.38 -16.40
C MET A 28 -2.03 -8.76 -15.11
N ASN A 29 -2.09 -7.94 -14.05
CA ASN A 29 -1.57 -8.33 -12.76
C ASN A 29 -2.43 -9.45 -12.17
N PRO A 30 -1.89 -10.67 -11.98
CA PRO A 30 -2.68 -11.81 -11.49
C PRO A 30 -3.28 -11.55 -10.10
N TYR A 31 -2.60 -10.77 -9.26
CA TYR A 31 -3.08 -10.44 -7.92
C TYR A 31 -4.32 -9.53 -7.94
N ILE A 32 -4.45 -8.68 -8.95
CA ILE A 32 -5.63 -7.82 -9.15
C ILE A 32 -6.73 -8.58 -9.88
N LEU A 33 -6.36 -9.26 -10.98
CA LEU A 33 -7.30 -9.98 -11.83
C LEU A 33 -8.00 -11.09 -11.07
N PHE A 34 -7.26 -11.97 -10.39
CA PHE A 34 -7.86 -13.09 -9.66
C PHE A 34 -8.66 -12.65 -8.44
N SER A 35 -8.25 -11.58 -7.75
CA SER A 35 -9.06 -11.02 -6.66
C SER A 35 -10.41 -10.49 -7.16
N SER A 36 -10.44 -9.93 -8.37
CA SER A 36 -11.67 -9.46 -9.01
C SER A 36 -12.56 -10.63 -9.45
N LEU A 37 -11.96 -11.69 -10.02
CA LEU A 37 -12.67 -12.91 -10.42
C LEU A 37 -13.19 -13.71 -9.22
N ALA A 38 -12.51 -13.62 -8.08
CA ALA A 38 -12.91 -14.24 -6.82
C ALA A 38 -14.07 -13.51 -6.12
N MET A 39 -14.68 -12.50 -6.76
CA MET A 39 -15.77 -11.69 -6.21
C MET A 39 -15.42 -10.99 -4.88
N SER A 40 -14.13 -10.67 -4.68
CA SER A 40 -13.70 -9.87 -3.53
C SER A 40 -14.18 -8.42 -3.65
N THR A 41 -14.35 -7.75 -2.51
CA THR A 41 -14.58 -6.30 -2.44
C THR A 41 -13.28 -5.48 -2.59
N SER A 42 -12.10 -6.11 -2.59
CA SER A 42 -10.80 -5.44 -2.77
C SER A 42 -10.68 -4.50 -3.98
N PRO A 43 -11.31 -4.78 -5.15
CA PRO A 43 -11.29 -3.83 -6.27
C PRO A 43 -11.88 -2.45 -5.93
N LEU A 44 -12.80 -2.38 -4.97
CA LEU A 44 -13.38 -1.12 -4.50
C LEU A 44 -12.35 -0.30 -3.71
N GLU A 45 -11.59 -0.92 -2.82
CA GLU A 45 -10.46 -0.27 -2.11
C GLU A 45 -9.42 0.23 -3.13
N ASN A 46 -9.02 -0.62 -4.08
CA ASN A 46 -8.08 -0.26 -5.14
C ASN A 46 -8.58 0.91 -5.99
N MET A 47 -9.86 0.91 -6.35
CA MET A 47 -10.48 2.00 -7.09
C MET A 47 -10.38 3.30 -6.30
N LEU A 48 -10.72 3.30 -5.02
CA LEU A 48 -10.67 4.48 -4.16
C LEU A 48 -9.24 5.00 -3.97
N VAL A 49 -8.25 4.12 -3.78
CA VAL A 49 -6.82 4.49 -3.74
C VAL A 49 -6.41 5.20 -5.03
N LEU A 50 -6.71 4.60 -6.19
CA LEU A 50 -6.33 5.17 -7.49
C LEU A 50 -7.07 6.48 -7.80
N LEU A 51 -8.35 6.59 -7.42
CA LEU A 51 -9.13 7.83 -7.58
C LEU A 51 -8.60 8.93 -6.66
N ALA A 52 -8.30 8.63 -5.40
CA ALA A 52 -7.70 9.57 -4.47
C ALA A 52 -6.36 10.10 -5.01
N LEU A 53 -5.48 9.21 -5.47
CA LEU A 53 -4.21 9.59 -6.11
C LEU A 53 -4.42 10.45 -7.35
N MET A 54 -5.33 10.05 -8.24
CA MET A 54 -5.64 10.80 -9.45
C MET A 54 -6.14 12.21 -9.12
N PHE A 55 -7.15 12.33 -8.25
CA PHE A 55 -7.68 13.63 -7.84
C PHE A 55 -6.63 14.49 -7.14
N ALA A 56 -5.76 13.89 -6.31
CA ALA A 56 -4.66 14.59 -5.66
C ALA A 56 -3.67 15.17 -6.68
N CYS A 57 -3.31 14.37 -7.70
CA CYS A 57 -2.42 14.79 -8.78
C CYS A 57 -2.97 15.98 -9.58
N TYR A 58 -4.28 16.05 -9.78
CA TYR A 58 -4.96 17.19 -10.43
C TYR A 58 -5.41 18.28 -9.46
N LYS A 59 -4.93 18.27 -8.20
CA LYS A 59 -5.24 19.28 -7.17
C LYS A 59 -6.73 19.44 -6.87
N LYS A 60 -7.54 18.38 -7.09
CA LYS A 60 -8.96 18.35 -6.73
C LYS A 60 -9.13 18.01 -5.25
N ARG A 61 -8.94 19.02 -4.42
CA ARG A 61 -8.88 18.93 -2.94
C ARG A 61 -10.05 18.15 -2.33
N SER A 62 -11.29 18.61 -2.54
CA SER A 62 -12.49 18.01 -1.93
C SER A 62 -12.74 16.57 -2.38
N SER A 63 -12.69 16.29 -3.68
CA SER A 63 -12.85 14.93 -4.20
C SER A 63 -11.78 13.98 -3.66
N THR A 64 -10.54 14.47 -3.48
CA THR A 64 -9.46 13.67 -2.90
C THR A 64 -9.76 13.32 -1.44
N MET A 65 -10.11 14.32 -0.62
CA MET A 65 -10.38 14.13 0.81
C MET A 65 -11.61 13.24 1.04
N LEU A 66 -12.64 13.37 0.20
CA LEU A 66 -13.80 12.48 0.23
C LEU A 66 -13.41 11.03 -0.11
N CYS A 67 -12.64 10.79 -1.19
CA CYS A 67 -12.19 9.44 -1.54
C CYS A 67 -11.36 8.80 -0.42
N VAL A 68 -10.45 9.56 0.21
CA VAL A 68 -9.67 9.07 1.35
C VAL A 68 -10.55 8.80 2.57
N ALA A 69 -11.53 9.67 2.85
CA ALA A 69 -12.47 9.48 3.95
C ALA A 69 -13.31 8.21 3.77
N VAL A 70 -13.83 7.96 2.56
CA VAL A 70 -14.55 6.72 2.23
C VAL A 70 -13.64 5.50 2.33
N LEU A 71 -12.40 5.60 1.86
CA LEU A 71 -11.44 4.49 1.94
C LEU A 71 -11.10 4.13 3.40
N VAL A 72 -10.84 5.12 4.25
CA VAL A 72 -10.59 4.90 5.69
C VAL A 72 -11.83 4.38 6.40
N GLN A 73 -13.03 4.79 5.98
CA GLN A 73 -14.29 4.25 6.50
C GLN A 73 -14.39 2.73 6.28
N ILE A 74 -13.99 2.26 5.09
CA ILE A 74 -14.01 0.85 4.70
C ILE A 74 -12.88 0.08 5.36
N SER A 75 -11.67 0.61 5.34
CA SER A 75 -10.48 -0.05 5.87
C SER A 75 -9.55 0.95 6.56
N LEU A 76 -9.46 0.82 7.88
CA LEU A 76 -8.70 1.71 8.76
C LEU A 76 -7.20 1.74 8.41
N SER A 77 -6.65 0.65 7.86
CA SER A 77 -5.24 0.54 7.48
C SER A 77 -4.80 1.59 6.45
N TYR A 78 -5.72 2.12 5.64
CA TYR A 78 -5.41 3.17 4.67
C TYR A 78 -5.28 4.58 5.28
N LEU A 79 -5.42 4.74 6.60
CA LEU A 79 -5.02 6.00 7.25
C LEU A 79 -3.54 6.34 6.97
N VAL A 80 -2.72 5.32 6.69
CA VAL A 80 -1.30 5.44 6.31
C VAL A 80 -1.08 6.39 5.12
N ILE A 81 -1.99 6.44 4.15
CA ILE A 81 -1.83 7.28 2.95
C ILE A 81 -2.37 8.71 3.11
N LEU A 82 -3.01 9.05 4.24
CA LEU A 82 -3.60 10.38 4.46
C LEU A 82 -2.54 11.50 4.41
N LEU A 83 -1.46 11.35 5.18
CA LEU A 83 -0.39 12.34 5.23
C LEU A 83 0.29 12.58 3.87
N PRO A 84 0.79 11.55 3.15
CA PRO A 84 1.44 11.79 1.87
C PRO A 84 0.46 12.28 0.80
N ILE A 85 -0.83 11.91 0.83
CA ILE A 85 -1.85 12.49 -0.07
C ILE A 85 -2.04 13.99 0.19
N ALA A 86 -2.11 14.41 1.45
CA ALA A 86 -2.17 15.83 1.79
C ALA A 86 -0.90 16.56 1.28
N MET A 87 0.26 15.94 1.36
CA MET A 87 1.50 16.47 0.78
C MET A 87 1.45 16.55 -0.75
N ILE A 88 0.84 15.59 -1.46
CA ILE A 88 0.63 15.68 -2.93
C ILE A 88 -0.24 16.90 -3.26
N LEU A 89 -1.31 17.16 -2.51
CA LEU A 89 -2.18 18.32 -2.73
C LEU A 89 -1.47 19.66 -2.50
N ILE A 90 -0.48 19.72 -1.61
CA ILE A 90 0.33 20.93 -1.38
C ILE A 90 1.47 21.03 -2.40
N VAL A 91 2.37 20.04 -2.44
CA VAL A 91 3.63 20.07 -3.20
C VAL A 91 3.45 19.72 -4.68
N GLY A 92 2.61 18.73 -4.98
CA GLY A 92 2.38 18.20 -6.33
C GLY A 92 2.94 16.79 -6.55
N PRO A 93 2.59 16.14 -7.67
CA PRO A 93 2.92 14.72 -7.94
C PRO A 93 4.22 14.50 -8.73
N TYR A 94 5.03 15.55 -8.92
CA TYR A 94 6.14 15.56 -9.86
C TYR A 94 7.32 14.69 -9.41
N SER A 95 8.02 14.07 -10.37
CA SER A 95 9.25 13.34 -10.05
C SER A 95 10.34 14.31 -9.60
N ARG A 96 10.78 14.15 -8.34
CA ARG A 96 11.84 14.98 -7.72
C ARG A 96 12.84 14.14 -6.95
N LEU A 97 12.93 12.84 -7.27
CA LEU A 97 13.87 11.92 -6.65
C LEU A 97 15.33 12.31 -6.91
N ALA A 98 15.66 12.70 -8.15
CA ALA A 98 17.03 13.05 -8.53
C ALA A 98 17.42 14.50 -8.15
N SER A 99 16.44 15.41 -8.13
CA SER A 99 16.65 16.85 -7.89
C SER A 99 15.76 17.32 -6.73
N PRO A 100 16.21 17.17 -5.47
CA PRO A 100 15.43 17.57 -4.30
C PRO A 100 15.23 19.09 -4.27
N TYR A 101 14.01 19.51 -4.00
CA TYR A 101 13.63 20.93 -3.84
C TYR A 101 12.87 21.08 -2.53
N GLN A 102 13.33 21.97 -1.64
CA GLN A 102 12.66 22.24 -0.37
C GLN A 102 11.27 22.85 -0.59
N PRO A 103 10.17 22.09 -0.40
CA PRO A 103 8.84 22.62 -0.57
C PRO A 103 8.48 23.36 0.70
N ASN A 104 7.95 24.58 0.55
CA ASN A 104 7.30 25.23 1.67
C ASN A 104 5.94 24.54 1.89
N ILE A 105 5.81 23.79 2.99
CA ILE A 105 4.55 23.14 3.38
C ILE A 105 3.89 24.04 4.43
N PRO A 106 2.97 24.94 4.04
CA PRO A 106 2.28 25.79 5.00
C PRO A 106 1.45 24.93 5.95
N ARG A 107 1.79 24.98 7.25
CA ARG A 107 1.08 24.22 8.30
C ARG A 107 -0.43 24.45 8.26
N LEU A 108 -0.85 25.69 7.98
CA LEU A 108 -2.26 26.06 7.86
C LEU A 108 -2.97 25.29 6.73
N ALA A 109 -2.31 25.07 5.59
CA ALA A 109 -2.90 24.29 4.50
C ALA A 109 -3.06 22.82 4.88
N LEU A 110 -2.06 22.25 5.58
CA LEU A 110 -2.13 20.88 6.09
C LEU A 110 -3.29 20.73 7.09
N PHE A 111 -3.40 21.63 8.07
CA PHE A 111 -4.51 21.61 9.02
C PHE A 111 -5.87 21.81 8.35
N SER A 112 -5.95 22.66 7.32
CA SER A 112 -7.16 22.84 6.53
C SER A 112 -7.58 21.55 5.81
N LEU A 113 -6.63 20.82 5.23
CA LEU A 113 -6.89 19.53 4.57
C LEU A 113 -7.31 18.45 5.57
N LEU A 114 -6.63 18.38 6.72
CA LEU A 114 -7.00 17.48 7.80
C LEU A 114 -8.39 17.79 8.36
N GLY A 115 -8.73 19.08 8.51
CA GLY A 115 -10.07 19.49 8.93
C GLY A 115 -11.16 19.07 7.95
N GLU A 116 -10.90 19.15 6.65
CA GLU A 116 -11.83 18.69 5.62
C GLU A 116 -11.98 17.17 5.60
N PHE A 117 -10.88 16.43 5.73
CA PHE A 117 -10.92 14.98 5.90
C PHE A 117 -11.74 14.59 7.14
N LEU A 118 -11.49 15.23 8.28
CA LEU A 118 -12.22 15.00 9.52
C LEU A 118 -13.70 15.36 9.37
N GLY A 119 -14.04 16.42 8.64
CA GLY A 119 -15.41 16.77 8.31
C GLY A 119 -16.13 15.68 7.50
N TYR A 120 -15.50 15.16 6.44
CA TYR A 120 -16.08 14.05 5.68
C TYR A 120 -16.15 12.75 6.47
N HIS A 121 -15.12 12.43 7.24
CA HIS A 121 -15.07 11.20 8.02
C HIS A 121 -16.10 11.20 9.16
N THR A 122 -16.29 12.34 9.85
CA THR A 122 -17.34 12.48 10.87
C THR A 122 -18.73 12.40 10.26
N LEU A 123 -18.95 13.01 9.09
CA LEU A 123 -20.21 12.88 8.35
C LEU A 123 -20.50 11.41 7.96
N LEU A 124 -19.53 10.70 7.37
CA LEU A 124 -19.68 9.29 6.99
C LEU A 124 -19.92 8.39 8.21
N THR A 125 -19.26 8.68 9.32
CA THR A 125 -19.44 7.99 10.60
C THR A 125 -20.86 8.20 11.14
N ALA A 126 -21.38 9.42 11.09
CA ALA A 126 -22.75 9.73 11.49
C ALA A 126 -23.79 9.06 10.58
N LEU A 127 -23.58 9.08 9.26
CA LEU A 127 -24.44 8.40 8.28
C LEU A 127 -24.44 6.88 8.49
N SER A 128 -23.27 6.29 8.79
CA SER A 128 -23.15 4.86 9.08
C SER A 128 -23.88 4.48 10.37
N GLY A 129 -23.78 5.31 11.41
CA GLY A 129 -24.52 5.14 12.66
C GLY A 129 -26.04 5.25 12.48
N PHE A 130 -26.48 6.21 11.66
CA PHE A 130 -27.90 6.35 11.32
C PHE A 130 -28.42 5.16 10.52
N ALA A 131 -27.69 4.73 9.48
CA ALA A 131 -28.08 3.59 8.64
C ALA A 131 -28.09 2.25 9.40
N SER A 132 -27.17 2.07 10.35
CA SER A 132 -27.07 0.85 11.16
C SER A 132 -28.02 0.85 12.38
N GLY A 133 -28.60 2.01 12.72
CA GLY A 133 -29.46 2.19 13.90
C GLY A 133 -28.72 2.10 15.25
N ASN A 134 -27.40 1.87 15.26
CA ASN A 134 -26.57 1.76 16.45
C ASN A 134 -25.09 2.04 16.13
N TRP A 135 -24.22 2.02 17.14
CA TRP A 135 -22.77 2.21 17.01
C TRP A 135 -21.97 0.90 16.95
N SER A 136 -22.65 -0.26 16.91
CA SER A 136 -21.99 -1.57 16.91
C SER A 136 -21.20 -1.85 15.63
N TRP A 137 -21.56 -1.21 14.52
CA TRP A 137 -20.81 -1.31 13.27
C TRP A 137 -19.34 -0.93 13.45
N MET A 138 -19.03 0.04 14.33
CA MET A 138 -17.66 0.52 14.53
C MET A 138 -16.76 -0.54 15.17
N SER A 139 -17.27 -1.33 16.11
CA SER A 139 -16.50 -2.45 16.67
C SER A 139 -16.38 -3.59 15.66
N GLN A 140 -17.39 -3.81 14.82
CA GLN A 140 -17.39 -4.87 13.80
C GLN A 140 -16.52 -4.54 12.58
N THR A 141 -16.23 -3.26 12.30
CA THR A 141 -15.38 -2.86 11.15
C THR A 141 -13.99 -2.44 11.62
N TRP A 142 -13.88 -1.30 12.30
CA TRP A 142 -12.61 -0.74 12.75
C TRP A 142 -12.06 -1.50 13.95
N GLY A 143 -12.93 -1.85 14.90
CA GLY A 143 -12.57 -2.71 16.02
C GLY A 143 -12.04 -4.06 15.56
N ALA A 144 -12.68 -4.69 14.56
CA ALA A 144 -12.23 -5.96 14.00
C ALA A 144 -10.82 -5.87 13.39
N SER A 145 -10.47 -4.74 12.76
CA SER A 145 -9.13 -4.51 12.21
C SER A 145 -8.05 -4.43 13.30
N LEU A 146 -8.40 -4.00 14.51
CA LEU A 146 -7.47 -3.82 15.64
C LEU A 146 -7.44 -5.03 16.59
N GLN A 147 -8.59 -5.69 16.79
CA GLN A 147 -8.75 -6.79 17.73
C GLN A 147 -8.49 -8.16 17.09
N LEU A 148 -8.49 -8.21 15.74
CA LEU A 148 -8.32 -9.43 14.95
C LEU A 148 -9.19 -10.60 15.49
N PRO A 149 -10.52 -10.44 15.52
CA PRO A 149 -11.42 -11.47 16.07
C PRO A 149 -11.47 -12.72 15.19
N ASP A 150 -11.27 -12.57 13.88
CA ASP A 150 -11.25 -13.67 12.93
C ASP A 150 -9.80 -14.03 12.57
N LEU A 151 -9.49 -15.32 12.66
CA LEU A 151 -8.18 -15.89 12.34
C LEU A 151 -8.27 -16.81 11.12
N THR A 152 -9.30 -16.66 10.29
CA THR A 152 -9.42 -17.38 9.04
C THR A 152 -8.16 -17.21 8.17
N PRO A 153 -7.68 -18.29 7.53
CA PRO A 153 -6.46 -18.23 6.73
C PRO A 153 -6.56 -17.20 5.62
N ASN A 154 -5.54 -16.36 5.52
CA ASN A 154 -5.43 -15.34 4.47
C ASN A 154 -3.95 -15.18 4.04
N PRO A 155 -3.65 -14.41 2.99
CA PRO A 155 -2.26 -14.19 2.53
C PRO A 155 -1.37 -13.43 3.52
N GLY A 156 -1.91 -12.94 4.64
CA GLY A 156 -1.23 -12.08 5.61
C GLY A 156 -0.47 -12.83 6.69
N LEU A 157 0.24 -12.03 7.49
CA LEU A 157 1.09 -12.51 8.59
C LEU A 157 0.32 -12.75 9.90
N TRP A 158 -0.82 -12.08 10.09
CA TRP A 158 -1.46 -11.97 11.40
C TRP A 158 -2.14 -13.27 11.81
N TRP A 159 -2.96 -13.87 10.93
CA TRP A 159 -3.87 -14.95 11.29
C TRP A 159 -3.18 -16.14 11.97
N TYR A 160 -2.07 -16.64 11.41
CA TYR A 160 -1.39 -17.81 11.95
C TYR A 160 -0.57 -17.46 13.19
N PHE A 161 0.12 -16.31 13.18
CA PHE A 161 0.88 -15.82 14.34
C PHE A 161 -0.01 -15.68 15.58
N PHE A 162 -1.22 -15.13 15.42
CA PHE A 162 -2.19 -15.00 16.52
C PHE A 162 -2.94 -16.29 16.84
N THR A 163 -2.94 -17.28 15.94
CA THR A 163 -3.45 -18.63 16.26
C THR A 163 -2.53 -19.37 17.22
N GLU A 164 -1.21 -19.20 17.08
CA GLU A 164 -0.21 -19.84 17.95
C GLU A 164 0.07 -19.05 19.25
N MET A 165 -0.46 -17.83 19.36
CA MET A 165 -0.18 -16.92 20.46
C MET A 165 -0.95 -17.30 21.73
N PHE A 166 -0.27 -17.31 22.88
CA PHE A 166 -0.97 -17.40 24.17
C PHE A 166 -1.80 -16.15 24.45
N ASP A 167 -3.01 -16.33 24.98
CA ASP A 167 -3.96 -15.25 25.26
C ASP A 167 -3.36 -14.12 26.12
N HIS A 168 -2.50 -14.48 27.07
CA HIS A 168 -1.84 -13.51 27.96
C HIS A 168 -1.02 -12.46 27.19
N PHE A 169 -0.41 -12.82 26.05
CA PHE A 169 0.43 -11.92 25.26
C PHE A 169 -0.31 -11.28 24.07
N ARG A 170 -1.54 -11.71 23.78
CA ARG A 170 -2.29 -11.29 22.58
C ARG A 170 -2.41 -9.78 22.47
N SER A 171 -2.84 -9.09 23.52
CA SER A 171 -3.03 -7.64 23.52
C SER A 171 -1.73 -6.87 23.24
N PHE A 172 -0.59 -7.35 23.76
CA PHE A 172 0.71 -6.74 23.52
C PHE A 172 1.09 -6.84 22.04
N PHE A 173 0.95 -8.03 21.43
CA PHE A 173 1.31 -8.22 20.03
C PHE A 173 0.34 -7.55 19.07
N LEU A 174 -0.96 -7.45 19.39
CA LEU A 174 -1.92 -6.67 18.61
C LEU A 174 -1.50 -5.19 18.54
N MET A 175 -1.07 -4.62 19.67
CA MET A 175 -0.50 -3.28 19.72
C MET A 175 0.76 -3.19 18.85
N VAL A 176 1.73 -4.11 19.01
CA VAL A 176 2.99 -4.10 18.26
C VAL A 176 2.74 -4.13 16.75
N PHE A 177 1.92 -5.06 16.27
CA PHE A 177 1.62 -5.22 14.84
C PHE A 177 0.88 -4.01 14.27
N THR A 178 -0.08 -3.46 15.03
CA THR A 178 -0.80 -2.23 14.65
C THR A 178 0.13 -1.04 14.55
N VAL A 179 0.96 -0.82 15.58
CA VAL A 179 1.94 0.28 15.60
C VAL A 179 2.94 0.11 14.46
N HIS A 180 3.40 -1.11 14.18
CA HIS A 180 4.34 -1.41 13.11
C HIS A 180 3.84 -0.97 11.73
N LEU A 181 2.54 -1.03 11.45
CA LEU A 181 1.97 -0.47 10.22
C LEU A 181 2.11 1.06 10.15
N PHE A 182 1.87 1.75 11.27
CA PHE A 182 1.78 3.22 11.32
C PHE A 182 3.14 3.93 11.54
N ILE A 183 4.13 3.28 12.17
CA ILE A 183 5.44 3.92 12.45
C ILE A 183 6.16 4.40 11.19
N TYR A 184 5.88 3.80 10.03
CA TYR A 184 6.55 4.13 8.78
C TYR A 184 6.05 5.43 8.14
N ILE A 185 4.88 5.95 8.53
CA ILE A 185 4.27 7.14 7.91
C ILE A 185 5.24 8.33 7.96
N LEU A 186 5.68 8.70 9.17
CA LEU A 186 6.54 9.86 9.38
C LEU A 186 7.91 9.74 8.70
N PRO A 187 8.71 8.68 8.91
CA PRO A 187 10.03 8.58 8.29
C PRO A 187 9.97 8.55 6.76
N VAL A 188 9.00 7.83 6.17
CA VAL A 188 8.85 7.79 4.71
C VAL A 188 8.43 9.15 4.16
N CYS A 189 7.46 9.83 4.78
CA CYS A 189 7.03 11.16 4.35
C CYS A 189 8.13 12.22 4.52
N LEU A 190 8.92 12.17 5.60
CA LEU A 190 10.05 13.08 5.81
C LEU A 190 11.16 12.83 4.78
N LYS A 191 11.45 11.57 4.49
CA LYS A 191 12.52 11.21 3.55
C LYS A 191 12.17 11.57 2.11
N PHE A 192 10.94 11.29 1.68
CA PHE A 192 10.45 11.56 0.33
C PHE A 192 9.56 12.80 0.28
N GLN A 193 9.79 13.79 1.15
CA GLN A 193 8.99 15.02 1.22
C GLN A 193 8.95 15.81 -0.10
N TYR A 194 9.96 15.62 -0.95
CA TYR A 194 10.09 16.24 -2.26
C TYR A 194 9.26 15.56 -3.34
N ASP A 195 8.95 14.27 -3.15
CA ASP A 195 8.19 13.44 -4.07
C ASP A 195 7.13 12.64 -3.28
N PRO A 196 6.06 13.32 -2.81
CA PRO A 196 5.07 12.68 -1.96
C PRO A 196 4.25 11.61 -2.69
N LEU A 197 4.23 11.60 -4.03
CA LEU A 197 3.66 10.49 -4.80
C LEU A 197 4.49 9.22 -4.63
N TYR A 198 5.82 9.33 -4.63
CA TYR A 198 6.71 8.22 -4.30
C TYR A 198 6.56 7.78 -2.84
N ALA A 199 6.38 8.71 -1.91
CA ALA A 199 6.09 8.41 -0.51
C ALA A 199 4.81 7.56 -0.36
N THR A 200 3.72 7.95 -1.02
CA THR A 200 2.47 7.16 -1.04
C THR A 200 2.68 5.77 -1.64
N PHE A 201 3.45 5.67 -2.73
CA PHE A 201 3.77 4.38 -3.35
C PHE A 201 4.49 3.43 -2.38
N CYS A 202 5.53 3.90 -1.68
CA CYS A 202 6.22 3.08 -0.68
C CYS A 202 5.28 2.67 0.47
N LEU A 203 4.45 3.60 0.96
CA LEU A 203 3.50 3.33 2.03
C LEU A 203 2.40 2.34 1.64
N LEU A 204 1.96 2.33 0.37
CA LEU A 204 1.04 1.29 -0.13
C LEU A 204 1.68 -0.10 -0.11
N GLY A 205 2.98 -0.21 -0.41
CA GLY A 205 3.70 -1.47 -0.25
C GLY A 205 3.78 -1.94 1.21
N ILE A 206 3.95 -0.99 2.14
CA ILE A 206 3.94 -1.27 3.59
C ILE A 206 2.54 -1.71 4.06
N VAL A 207 1.46 -1.11 3.53
CA VAL A 207 0.08 -1.58 3.78
C VAL A 207 -0.09 -3.01 3.27
N GLY A 208 0.35 -3.32 2.05
CA GLY A 208 0.28 -4.68 1.50
C GLY A 208 1.06 -5.74 2.30
N LEU A 209 2.06 -5.31 3.08
CA LEU A 209 2.86 -6.19 3.94
C LEU A 209 2.26 -6.38 5.34
N PHE A 210 1.76 -5.31 5.96
CA PHE A 210 1.43 -5.30 7.40
C PHE A 210 -0.06 -5.11 7.73
N LYS A 211 -0.94 -4.91 6.74
CA LYS A 211 -2.40 -4.88 6.96
C LYS A 211 -2.86 -6.19 7.65
N ALA A 212 -3.80 -6.07 8.58
CA ALA A 212 -4.27 -7.18 9.42
C ALA A 212 -5.02 -8.26 8.61
N TYR A 213 -5.88 -7.84 7.70
CA TYR A 213 -6.58 -8.68 6.73
C TYR A 213 -6.19 -8.27 5.31
N PRO A 214 -4.98 -8.63 4.84
CA PRO A 214 -4.56 -8.30 3.50
C PRO A 214 -5.16 -9.28 2.50
N THR A 215 -5.39 -8.78 1.30
CA THR A 215 -5.77 -9.54 0.12
C THR A 215 -4.63 -9.47 -0.89
N LEU A 216 -4.59 -10.39 -1.85
CA LEU A 216 -3.56 -10.35 -2.90
C LEU A 216 -3.59 -9.01 -3.66
N ALA A 217 -4.77 -8.41 -3.80
CA ALA A 217 -4.97 -7.12 -4.42
C ALA A 217 -4.19 -5.96 -3.75
N ASP A 218 -3.95 -6.01 -2.44
CA ASP A 218 -3.19 -4.98 -1.71
C ASP A 218 -1.71 -4.97 -2.16
N SER A 219 -1.09 -6.13 -2.37
CA SER A 219 0.23 -6.23 -3.01
C SER A 219 0.18 -5.95 -4.51
N GLY A 220 -0.93 -6.35 -5.17
CA GLY A 220 -1.14 -6.15 -6.60
C GLY A 220 -1.13 -4.68 -7.01
N ILE A 221 -1.78 -3.80 -6.25
CA ILE A 221 -1.78 -2.36 -6.55
C ILE A 221 -0.37 -1.77 -6.41
N PHE A 222 0.39 -2.15 -5.38
CA PHE A 222 1.77 -1.73 -5.20
C PHE A 222 2.65 -2.17 -6.37
N ILE A 223 2.63 -3.45 -6.74
CA ILE A 223 3.40 -3.99 -7.87
C ILE A 223 3.03 -3.29 -9.19
N SER A 224 1.73 -3.04 -9.41
CA SER A 224 1.27 -2.33 -10.62
C SER A 224 1.73 -0.88 -10.66
N MET A 225 1.83 -0.21 -9.51
CA MET A 225 2.31 1.16 -9.40
C MET A 225 3.81 1.31 -9.68
N VAL A 226 4.60 0.24 -9.61
CA VAL A 226 6.02 0.25 -10.04
C VAL A 226 6.15 0.80 -11.47
N ALA A 227 5.17 0.50 -12.34
CA ALA A 227 5.10 1.00 -13.72
C ALA A 227 5.10 2.53 -13.85
N VAL A 228 4.70 3.25 -12.81
CA VAL A 228 4.64 4.73 -12.76
C VAL A 228 6.01 5.34 -12.45
N PHE A 229 6.99 4.54 -11.98
CA PHE A 229 8.30 5.01 -11.54
C PHE A 229 9.45 4.36 -12.36
N PRO A 230 9.51 4.57 -13.67
CA PRO A 230 10.57 4.02 -14.52
C PRO A 230 11.97 4.51 -14.13
N GLU A 231 12.08 5.66 -13.45
CA GLU A 231 13.35 6.20 -12.94
C GLU A 231 14.06 5.30 -11.94
N ILE A 232 13.35 4.38 -11.26
CA ILE A 232 13.96 3.48 -10.26
C ILE A 232 14.52 2.18 -10.86
N TYR A 233 14.13 1.81 -12.08
CA TYR A 233 14.47 0.50 -12.66
C TYR A 233 15.98 0.22 -12.74
N PRO A 234 16.85 1.16 -13.15
CA PRO A 234 18.28 0.91 -13.23
C PRO A 234 18.95 0.66 -11.88
N TYR A 235 18.27 0.98 -10.77
CA TYR A 235 18.81 0.94 -9.42
C TYR A 235 18.24 -0.19 -8.55
N LEU A 236 17.34 -1.01 -9.10
CA LEU A 236 16.80 -2.19 -8.43
C LEU A 236 17.92 -3.19 -8.18
N ARG A 237 18.15 -3.57 -6.92
CA ARG A 237 19.29 -4.40 -6.53
C ARG A 237 19.05 -5.87 -6.79
N HIS A 238 17.85 -6.38 -6.44
CA HIS A 238 17.52 -7.79 -6.54
C HIS A 238 16.19 -8.09 -7.25
N PRO A 239 15.87 -7.46 -8.41
CA PRO A 239 14.56 -7.59 -9.06
C PRO A 239 14.26 -9.03 -9.48
N ILE A 240 15.26 -9.81 -9.89
CA ILE A 240 15.08 -11.21 -10.29
C ILE A 240 14.70 -12.06 -9.08
N VAL A 241 15.41 -11.91 -7.96
CA VAL A 241 15.15 -12.66 -6.72
C VAL A 241 13.76 -12.35 -6.19
N THR A 242 13.42 -11.05 -6.09
CA THR A 242 12.09 -10.58 -5.68
C THR A 242 10.99 -11.18 -6.57
N THR A 243 11.20 -11.19 -7.89
CA THR A 243 10.24 -11.80 -8.84
C THR A 243 10.10 -13.30 -8.63
N MET A 244 11.20 -14.02 -8.41
CA MET A 244 11.18 -15.46 -8.16
C MET A 244 10.49 -15.82 -6.84
N LEU A 245 10.64 -14.99 -5.79
CA LEU A 245 9.91 -15.17 -4.53
C LEU A 245 8.40 -15.00 -4.72
N HIS A 246 7.97 -13.99 -5.49
CA HIS A 246 6.56 -13.82 -5.86
C HIS A 246 6.01 -14.98 -6.70
N LEU A 247 6.78 -15.46 -7.68
CA LEU A 247 6.42 -16.62 -8.49
C LEU A 247 6.27 -17.87 -7.62
N HIS A 248 7.25 -18.15 -6.76
CA HIS A 248 7.21 -19.26 -5.81
C HIS A 248 5.97 -19.20 -4.92
N ALA A 249 5.75 -18.06 -4.26
CA ALA A 249 4.61 -17.89 -3.37
C ALA A 249 3.26 -17.99 -4.09
N SER A 250 3.13 -17.38 -5.28
CA SER A 250 1.87 -17.38 -6.04
C SER A 250 1.47 -18.76 -6.56
N LEU A 251 2.44 -19.65 -6.83
CA LEU A 251 2.17 -21.02 -7.26
C LEU A 251 1.85 -21.94 -6.07
N LEU A 252 2.60 -21.83 -4.98
CA LEU A 252 2.47 -22.75 -3.84
C LEU A 252 1.32 -22.40 -2.90
N MET A 253 1.00 -21.12 -2.73
CA MET A 253 -0.07 -20.67 -1.84
C MET A 253 -1.44 -21.31 -2.18
N PRO A 254 -1.95 -21.26 -3.43
CA PRO A 254 -3.22 -21.93 -3.76
C PRO A 254 -3.12 -23.46 -3.68
N LEU A 255 -1.97 -24.04 -4.02
CA LEU A 255 -1.73 -25.48 -3.91
C LEU A 255 -1.87 -25.95 -2.45
N PHE A 256 -1.09 -25.37 -1.54
CA PHE A 256 -1.13 -25.73 -0.13
C PHE A 256 -2.45 -25.38 0.54
N HIS A 257 -3.08 -24.27 0.14
CA HIS A 257 -4.44 -23.94 0.58
C HIS A 257 -5.43 -25.06 0.21
N SER A 258 -5.37 -25.57 -1.03
CA SER A 258 -6.26 -26.65 -1.48
C SER A 258 -5.96 -28.00 -0.82
N LEU A 259 -4.68 -28.36 -0.65
CA LEU A 259 -4.27 -29.59 0.03
C LEU A 259 -4.72 -29.60 1.49
N TRP A 260 -4.61 -28.47 2.16
CA TRP A 260 -5.03 -28.33 3.54
C TRP A 260 -6.56 -28.27 3.69
N LEU A 261 -7.22 -27.27 3.08
CA LEU A 261 -8.63 -27.00 3.37
C LEU A 261 -9.63 -27.85 2.56
N ARG A 262 -9.27 -28.28 1.35
CA ARG A 262 -10.18 -29.08 0.50
C ARG A 262 -9.91 -30.57 0.60
N GLN A 263 -8.64 -30.96 0.53
CA GLN A 263 -8.26 -32.37 0.49
C GLN A 263 -7.97 -32.96 1.87
N GLY A 264 -7.68 -32.13 2.89
CA GLY A 264 -7.36 -32.58 4.24
C GLY A 264 -6.03 -33.32 4.36
N THR A 265 -5.17 -33.27 3.34
CA THR A 265 -3.88 -33.97 3.27
C THR A 265 -2.69 -33.07 3.65
N GLY A 266 -2.89 -31.75 3.67
CA GLY A 266 -1.89 -30.76 4.08
C GLY A 266 -2.12 -30.21 5.50
N ASN A 267 -1.05 -29.66 6.10
CA ASN A 267 -1.10 -28.92 7.35
C ASN A 267 -1.10 -27.40 7.09
N ALA A 268 -1.77 -26.63 7.96
CA ALA A 268 -1.75 -25.17 8.03
C ALA A 268 -0.35 -24.56 7.89
N ASN A 269 0.66 -25.21 8.48
CA ASN A 269 2.06 -24.81 8.42
C ASN A 269 2.58 -24.64 6.98
N PHE A 270 2.20 -25.50 6.04
CA PHE A 270 2.67 -25.39 4.65
C PHE A 270 2.08 -24.19 3.94
N PHE A 271 0.78 -23.93 4.18
CA PHE A 271 0.13 -22.74 3.65
C PHE A 271 0.76 -21.48 4.25
N TYR A 272 0.94 -21.45 5.57
CA TYR A 272 1.56 -20.32 6.25
C TYR A 272 3.03 -20.08 5.85
N ALA A 273 3.81 -21.14 5.65
CA ALA A 273 5.17 -21.02 5.12
C ALA A 273 5.17 -20.33 3.74
N SER A 274 4.22 -20.66 2.86
CA SER A 274 4.07 -19.97 1.58
C SER A 274 3.63 -18.51 1.73
N THR A 275 2.79 -18.16 2.72
CA THR A 275 2.43 -16.76 3.00
C THR A 275 3.59 -15.98 3.61
N LEU A 276 4.46 -16.62 4.40
CA LEU A 276 5.72 -16.02 4.86
C LEU A 276 6.65 -15.69 3.69
N VAL A 277 6.81 -16.61 2.73
CA VAL A 277 7.59 -16.33 1.51
C VAL A 277 6.96 -15.18 0.70
N PHE A 278 5.62 -15.11 0.63
CA PHE A 278 4.92 -13.99 0.01
C PHE A 278 5.20 -12.65 0.73
N ALA A 279 5.18 -12.64 2.06
CA ALA A 279 5.53 -11.46 2.85
C ALA A 279 7.01 -11.07 2.66
N CYS A 280 7.93 -12.03 2.60
CA CYS A 280 9.33 -11.78 2.25
C CYS A 280 9.44 -11.18 0.84
N ALA A 281 8.66 -11.65 -0.14
CA ALA A 281 8.64 -11.09 -1.49
C ALA A 281 8.15 -9.63 -1.50
N ASN A 282 7.05 -9.34 -0.80
CA ASN A 282 6.53 -7.98 -0.63
C ASN A 282 7.55 -7.07 0.07
N GLY A 283 8.17 -7.55 1.15
CA GLY A 283 9.21 -6.83 1.87
C GLY A 283 10.44 -6.55 1.01
N ALA A 284 10.91 -7.55 0.26
CA ALA A 284 12.02 -7.40 -0.69
C ALA A 284 11.70 -6.37 -1.78
N ALA A 285 10.48 -6.40 -2.33
CA ALA A 285 10.03 -5.43 -3.33
C ALA A 285 9.98 -3.99 -2.77
N VAL A 286 9.46 -3.80 -1.55
CA VAL A 286 9.46 -2.50 -0.86
C VAL A 286 10.88 -2.02 -0.60
N ILE A 287 11.77 -2.89 -0.11
CA ILE A 287 13.17 -2.56 0.17
C ILE A 287 13.92 -2.19 -1.11
N ASP A 288 13.77 -2.97 -2.19
CA ASP A 288 14.38 -2.68 -3.50
C ASP A 288 13.91 -1.32 -4.02
N CYS A 289 12.62 -1.01 -3.93
CA CYS A 289 12.08 0.28 -4.32
C CYS A 289 12.63 1.42 -3.44
N LEU A 290 12.62 1.27 -2.11
CA LEU A 290 13.17 2.28 -1.20
C LEU A 290 14.66 2.54 -1.50
N TRP A 291 15.45 1.47 -1.64
CA TRP A 291 16.86 1.56 -1.99
C TRP A 291 17.07 2.29 -3.31
N SER A 292 16.31 1.91 -4.34
CA SER A 292 16.40 2.52 -5.67
C SER A 292 16.05 4.02 -5.63
N GLY A 293 14.97 4.39 -4.95
CA GLY A 293 14.57 5.79 -4.78
C GLY A 293 15.63 6.62 -4.04
N LEU A 294 16.30 6.03 -3.05
CA LEU A 294 17.45 6.67 -2.37
C LEU A 294 18.67 6.80 -3.28
N ARG A 295 18.91 5.80 -4.14
CA ARG A 295 20.06 5.77 -5.05
C ARG A 295 19.91 6.77 -6.20
N VAL A 296 18.70 6.96 -6.72
CA VAL A 296 18.41 7.96 -7.77
C VAL A 296 18.88 9.36 -7.36
N ALA A 297 18.72 9.72 -6.09
CA ALA A 297 19.16 11.02 -5.56
C ALA A 297 20.70 11.20 -5.54
N LEU A 298 21.46 10.11 -5.47
CA LEU A 298 22.93 10.12 -5.48
C LEU A 298 23.50 10.13 -6.90
N GLY A 299 22.69 9.75 -7.91
CA GLY A 299 23.12 9.62 -9.30
C GLY A 299 24.00 8.39 -9.57
N PRO A 300 24.56 8.26 -10.79
CA PRO A 300 25.46 7.18 -11.13
C PRO A 300 26.73 7.24 -10.26
N ALA A 301 27.21 6.07 -9.84
CA ALA A 301 28.47 5.98 -9.09
C ALA A 301 29.61 6.52 -9.97
N ARG A 302 30.09 7.73 -9.68
CA ARG A 302 31.35 8.21 -10.26
C ARG A 302 32.47 7.42 -9.59
N GLU A 303 33.30 6.74 -10.38
CA GLU A 303 34.39 5.85 -9.93
C GLU A 303 35.29 6.45 -8.82
N LYS A 304 35.37 7.78 -8.71
CA LYS A 304 36.17 8.49 -7.69
C LYS A 304 35.69 8.36 -6.24
N TYR A 305 34.47 7.89 -5.97
CA TYR A 305 33.90 7.80 -4.61
C TYR A 305 33.36 6.41 -4.25
N VAL A 306 33.80 5.37 -4.95
CA VAL A 306 33.49 3.99 -4.55
C VAL A 306 34.47 3.60 -3.46
N ILE A 307 34.08 3.76 -2.20
CA ILE A 307 34.77 3.09 -1.10
C ILE A 307 34.45 1.61 -1.26
N ILE A 308 35.40 0.86 -1.81
CA ILE A 308 35.38 -0.60 -1.82
C ILE A 308 35.49 -0.99 -0.34
N GLN A 309 34.37 -1.37 0.26
CA GLN A 309 34.42 -2.09 1.53
C GLN A 309 34.80 -3.52 1.17
N GLU A 310 36.06 -3.87 1.47
CA GLU A 310 36.55 -5.26 1.53
C GLU A 310 35.74 -6.08 2.53
#